data_AF-A0A829MI87-F1
#
_entry.id   AF-A0A829MI87-F1
#
_cell.length_a   1.000
_cell.length_b   1.000
_cell.length_c   1.000
_cell.angle_alpha   90.00
_cell.angle_beta   90.00
_cell.angle_gamma   90.00
#
_symmetry.space_group_name_H-M   'P 1'
#
loop_
_entity.id
_entity.type
_entity.pdbx_description
1 polymer ?
#
loop_
_entity_poly.entity_id
_entity_poly.type
_entity_poly.pdbx_seq_one_letter_code
_entity_poly.pdbx_strand_id
1 'polypeptide(L)'
;MTDGRFSGGTTGLCVGHIAPEAVDGGPIAFVRDGDRIRLDVANGKLDLLVDEAEIAERRKGFEPLPPRYKTGVLAKYTKLVQSAAVGAVCG
;
A
#
# COMPACT_ATOMS: atom_id res chain seq x y z
N MET A 1 -1.58 -6.93 -6.91
CA MET A 1 -1.99 -5.65 -6.31
C MET A 1 -0.76 -4.95 -5.76
N THR A 2 -0.75 -3.63 -5.66
CA THR A 2 0.39 -2.86 -5.16
C THR A 2 -0.07 -1.50 -4.65
N ASP A 3 0.65 -0.95 -3.67
CA ASP A 3 0.63 0.46 -3.27
C ASP A 3 1.34 1.38 -4.28
N GLY A 4 2.17 0.82 -5.16
CA GLY A 4 2.73 1.50 -6.32
C GLY A 4 1.73 1.67 -7.47
N ARG A 5 2.24 1.72 -8.70
CA ARG A 5 1.45 2.00 -9.91
C ARG A 5 1.66 0.97 -11.01
N PHE A 6 0.70 0.87 -11.92
CA PHE A 6 0.83 0.15 -13.18
C PHE A 6 1.00 1.12 -14.36
N SER A 7 1.49 0.61 -15.48
CA SER A 7 1.52 1.38 -16.74
C SER A 7 0.15 1.35 -17.41
N GLY A 8 -0.16 2.33 -18.26
CA GLY A 8 -1.43 2.38 -19.00
C GLY A 8 -1.65 1.20 -19.96
N GLY A 9 -0.60 0.47 -20.32
CA GLY A 9 -0.67 -0.72 -21.17
C GLY A 9 -0.80 -2.04 -20.39
N THR A 10 -0.92 -1.99 -19.06
CA THR A 10 -1.10 -3.19 -18.25
C THR A 10 -2.50 -3.76 -18.46
N THR A 11 -2.60 -5.08 -18.70
CA THR A 11 -3.86 -5.77 -18.98
C THR A 11 -4.23 -6.75 -17.86
N GLY A 12 -5.51 -7.13 -17.77
CA GLY A 12 -6.02 -8.01 -16.72
C GLY A 12 -6.39 -7.27 -15.43
N LEU A 13 -6.53 -8.02 -14.33
CA LEU A 13 -6.91 -7.48 -13.02
C LEU A 13 -5.70 -6.94 -12.27
N CYS A 14 -5.39 -5.66 -12.49
CA CYS A 14 -4.26 -4.98 -11.88
C CYS A 14 -4.72 -3.82 -10.99
N VAL A 15 -4.64 -4.03 -9.66
CA VAL A 15 -5.02 -3.02 -8.66
C VAL A 15 -3.79 -2.31 -8.12
N GLY A 16 -3.64 -1.03 -8.46
CA GLY A 16 -2.57 -0.15 -7.98
C GLY A 16 -3.11 0.95 -7.04
N HIS A 17 -2.21 1.80 -6.56
CA HIS A 17 -2.51 2.96 -5.70
C HIS A 17 -3.28 2.58 -4.42
N ILE A 18 -3.01 1.38 -3.88
CA ILE A 18 -3.58 0.96 -2.59
C ILE A 18 -3.09 1.92 -1.51
N ALA A 19 -4.04 2.48 -0.76
CA ALA A 19 -3.79 3.45 0.30
C ALA A 19 -4.54 3.02 1.58
N PRO A 20 -3.94 3.20 2.78
CA PRO A 20 -2.56 3.65 3.02
C PRO A 20 -1.52 2.68 2.46
N GLU A 21 -0.36 3.19 2.05
CA GLU A 21 0.73 2.38 1.48
C GLU A 21 1.44 1.55 2.57
N ALA A 22 2.30 0.61 2.16
CA ALA A 22 2.93 -0.29 3.12
C ALA A 22 3.82 0.44 4.13
N VAL A 23 4.54 1.50 3.70
CA VAL A 23 5.43 2.28 4.58
C VAL A 23 4.66 3.01 5.68
N ASP A 24 3.40 3.36 5.41
CA ASP A 24 2.49 4.04 6.35
C ASP A 24 1.73 3.04 7.25
N GLY A 25 2.02 1.74 7.15
CA GLY A 25 1.33 0.71 7.93
C GLY A 25 -0.10 0.45 7.47
N GLY A 26 -0.39 0.66 6.18
CA GLY A 26 -1.68 0.25 5.60
C GLY A 26 -1.88 -1.26 5.62
N PRO A 27 -3.12 -1.77 5.41
CA PRO A 27 -3.41 -3.20 5.42
C PRO A 27 -2.51 -4.04 4.51
N ILE A 28 -2.05 -3.48 3.39
CA ILE A 28 -1.14 -4.14 2.45
C ILE A 28 0.21 -4.51 3.07
N ALA A 29 0.67 -3.81 4.11
CA ALA A 29 1.91 -4.12 4.84
C ALA A 29 1.85 -5.46 5.60
N PHE A 30 0.64 -5.93 5.91
CA PHE A 30 0.41 -7.10 6.77
C PHE A 30 -0.04 -8.34 6.02
N VAL A 31 -0.10 -8.28 4.68
CA VAL A 31 -0.39 -9.45 3.84
C VAL A 31 0.77 -10.43 3.96
N ARG A 32 0.43 -11.71 4.19
CA ARG A 32 1.37 -12.83 4.23
C ARG A 32 1.00 -13.86 3.17
N ASP A 33 1.97 -14.67 2.76
CA ASP A 33 1.74 -15.78 1.85
C ASP A 33 0.66 -16.71 2.42
N GLY A 34 -0.31 -17.06 1.58
CA GLY A 34 -1.46 -17.89 1.95
C GLY A 34 -2.71 -17.10 2.37
N ASP A 35 -2.61 -15.80 2.63
CA ASP A 35 -3.79 -14.98 2.90
C ASP A 35 -4.71 -14.91 1.67
N ARG A 36 -6.02 -14.93 1.91
CA ARG A 36 -7.02 -14.82 0.84
C ARG A 36 -7.39 -13.36 0.61
N ILE A 37 -7.42 -12.95 -0.65
CA ILE A 37 -7.81 -11.58 -1.04
C ILE A 37 -8.95 -11.66 -2.06
N ARG A 38 -9.99 -10.86 -1.84
CA ARG A 38 -11.17 -10.77 -2.71
C ARG A 38 -11.19 -9.43 -3.42
N LEU A 39 -11.20 -9.47 -4.76
CA LEU A 39 -11.51 -8.31 -5.60
C LEU A 39 -12.96 -8.41 -6.06
N ASP A 40 -13.78 -7.47 -5.63
CA ASP A 40 -15.18 -7.32 -6.05
C ASP A 40 -15.31 -6.04 -6.87
N VAL A 41 -15.24 -6.20 -8.19
CA VAL A 41 -15.30 -5.08 -9.15
C VAL A 41 -16.69 -4.44 -9.17
N ALA A 42 -17.76 -5.22 -8.98
CA ALA A 42 -19.12 -4.72 -9.03
C ALA A 42 -19.40 -3.75 -7.88
N ASN A 43 -18.82 -4.02 -6.71
CA ASN A 43 -18.98 -3.18 -5.52
C ASN A 43 -17.79 -2.24 -5.26
N GLY A 44 -16.75 -2.26 -6.11
CA GLY A 44 -15.55 -1.45 -5.94
C GLY A 44 -14.76 -1.77 -4.66
N LYS A 45 -14.72 -3.04 -4.25
CA LYS A 45 -14.05 -3.47 -3.01
C LYS A 45 -12.83 -4.36 -3.27
N LEU A 46 -11.84 -4.21 -2.41
CA LEU A 46 -10.70 -5.10 -2.28
C LEU A 46 -10.54 -5.48 -0.81
N ASP A 47 -10.88 -6.72 -0.46
CA ASP A 47 -10.91 -7.19 0.92
C ASP A 47 -9.77 -8.19 1.17
N LEU A 48 -8.99 -7.95 2.23
CA LEU A 48 -8.11 -8.95 2.82
C LEU A 48 -8.95 -9.82 3.77
N LEU A 49 -9.12 -11.10 3.45
CA LEU A 49 -9.97 -12.03 4.20
C LEU A 49 -9.16 -12.67 5.35
N VAL A 50 -8.72 -11.81 6.27
CA VAL A 50 -8.00 -12.16 7.50
C VAL A 50 -8.72 -11.47 8.65
N ASP A 51 -8.87 -12.18 9.77
CA ASP A 51 -9.56 -11.63 10.95
C ASP A 51 -8.85 -10.37 11.45
N GLU A 52 -9.64 -9.38 11.87
CA GLU A 52 -9.10 -8.10 12.35
C GLU A 52 -8.17 -8.28 13.56
N ALA A 53 -8.42 -9.29 14.40
CA ALA A 53 -7.56 -9.64 15.53
C ALA A 53 -6.17 -10.09 15.07
N GLU A 54 -6.08 -10.93 14.04
CA GLU A 54 -4.80 -11.37 13.47
C GLU A 54 -4.06 -10.18 12.83
N ILE A 55 -4.77 -9.31 12.10
CA ILE A 55 -4.15 -8.08 11.56
C ILE A 55 -3.64 -7.16 12.68
N ALA A 56 -4.38 -7.03 13.78
CA ALA A 56 -3.95 -6.28 14.95
C ALA A 56 -2.69 -6.87 15.60
N GLU A 57 -2.58 -8.20 15.67
CA GLU A 57 -1.37 -8.88 16.13
C GLU A 57 -0.19 -8.63 15.18
N ARG A 58 -0.39 -8.71 13.86
CA ARG A 58 0.65 -8.44 12.85
C ARG A 58 1.17 -7.00 12.88
N ARG A 59 0.36 -6.05 13.35
CA ARG A 59 0.75 -4.64 13.53
C ARG A 59 1.69 -4.42 14.70
N LYS A 60 1.73 -5.33 15.69
CA LYS A 60 2.57 -5.15 16.88
C LYS A 60 4.04 -5.22 16.48
N GLY A 61 4.79 -4.17 16.82
CA GLY A 61 6.21 -4.07 16.50
C GLY A 61 6.50 -3.83 15.01
N PHE A 62 5.50 -3.43 14.22
CA PHE A 62 5.72 -3.05 12.83
C PHE A 62 6.57 -1.77 12.77
N GLU A 63 7.68 -1.86 12.06
CA GLU A 63 8.48 -0.72 11.63
C GLU A 63 8.67 -0.81 10.11
N PRO A 64 8.45 0.29 9.37
CA PRO A 64 8.69 0.29 7.94
C PRO A 64 10.19 0.17 7.64
N LEU A 65 10.52 -0.31 6.44
CA LEU A 65 11.90 -0.35 5.99
C LEU A 65 12.50 1.07 5.95
N PRO A 66 13.78 1.24 6.33
CA PRO A 66 14.41 2.56 6.27
C PRO A 66 14.48 3.07 4.83
N PRO A 67 14.32 4.39 4.59
CA PRO A 67 14.41 4.96 3.25
C PRO A 67 15.76 4.65 2.60
N ARG A 68 15.71 4.08 1.39
CA ARG A 68 16.91 3.76 0.60
C ARG A 68 17.70 5.03 0.23
N TYR A 69 17.00 6.11 -0.11
CA TYR A 69 17.59 7.39 -0.48
C TYR A 69 17.49 8.37 0.68
N LYS A 70 18.61 8.59 1.38
CA LYS A 70 18.68 9.47 2.56
C LYS A 70 19.03 10.93 2.21
N THR A 71 19.45 11.19 0.98
CA THR A 71 19.82 12.52 0.48
C THR A 71 19.24 12.77 -0.92
N GLY A 72 19.36 14.01 -1.40
CA GLY A 72 18.95 14.40 -2.76
C GLY A 72 17.43 14.58 -2.92
N VAL A 73 16.96 14.54 -4.17
CA VAL A 73 15.56 14.84 -4.50
C VAL A 73 14.57 13.84 -3.90
N LEU A 74 14.90 12.54 -3.90
CA LEU A 74 14.02 11.51 -3.36
C LEU A 74 13.88 11.62 -1.83
N ALA A 75 14.95 11.98 -1.12
CA ALA A 75 14.87 12.21 0.32
C ALA A 75 14.01 13.44 0.70
N LYS A 76 13.89 14.41 -0.21
CA LYS A 76 12.94 15.53 -0.05
C LYS A 76 11.51 15.07 -0.34
N TYR A 77 11.32 14.33 -1.44
CA TYR A 77 10.01 13.82 -1.85
C TYR A 77 9.37 12.97 -0.76
N THR A 78 10.08 12.00 -0.18
CA THR A 78 9.55 11.13 0.90
C THR A 78 9.13 11.90 2.16
N LYS A 79 9.62 13.13 2.36
CA LYS A 79 9.23 13.97 3.51
C LYS A 79 7.99 14.83 3.25
N LEU A 80 7.60 14.99 1.98
CA LEU A 80 6.60 15.97 1.55
C LEU A 80 5.40 15.34 0.84
N VAL A 81 5.61 14.21 0.17
CA VAL A 81 4.58 13.55 -0.63
C VAL A 81 3.42 13.10 0.25
N GLN A 82 2.20 13.32 -0.24
CA GLN A 82 0.96 12.83 0.36
C GLN A 82 0.49 11.52 -0.29
N SER A 83 -0.52 10.88 0.30
CA SER A 83 -1.07 9.63 -0.21
C SER A 83 -1.47 9.72 -1.69
N ALA A 84 -1.34 8.60 -2.41
CA ALA A 84 -1.88 8.45 -3.76
C ALA A 84 -3.40 8.71 -3.82
N ALA A 85 -4.13 8.50 -2.71
CA ALA A 85 -5.56 8.80 -2.58
C ALA A 85 -5.89 10.29 -2.79
N VAL A 86 -4.92 11.18 -2.59
CA VAL A 86 -5.03 12.64 -2.82
C VAL A 86 -4.10 13.12 -3.94
N GLY A 87 -3.56 12.21 -4.75
CA GLY A 87 -2.81 12.54 -5.96
C GLY A 87 -1.29 12.70 -5.79
N ALA A 88 -0.71 12.23 -4.68
CA ALA A 88 0.74 12.25 -4.45
C ALA A 88 1.39 13.66 -4.57
N VAL A 89 0.67 14.69 -4.13
CA VAL A 89 1.14 16.09 -4.08
C VAL A 89 2.17 16.29 -2.97
N CYS A 90 3.03 17.30 -3.10
CA CYS A 90 4.12 17.60 -2.15
C CYS A 90 3.96 18.95 -1.41
N GLY A 91 2.76 19.55 -1.48
CA GLY A 91 2.44 20.88 -0.99
C GLY A 91 1.00 21.22 -1.34
#